data_AF-A0A8C4TAD4-F1
#
_entry.id   AF-A0A8C4TAD4-F1
#
_cell.length_a   1.000
_cell.length_b   1.000
_cell.length_c   1.000
_cell.angle_alpha   90.00
_cell.angle_beta   90.00
_cell.angle_gamma   90.00
#
_symmetry.space_group_name_H-M   'P 1'
#
loop_
_entity.id
_entity.type
_entity.pdbx_description
1 polymer ?
#
loop_
_entity_poly.entity_id
_entity_poly.type
_entity_poly.pdbx_seq_one_letter_code
_entity_poly.pdbx_strand_id
1 'polypeptide(L)'
;LSEVWPWATPKMVQKLILVLFRRRLSQRPTAEELEQRNILKPRNEQEEQEEKREIKRRLTRKLSQRPTVEELREAKILIRFSDYVEVADAQDYDRRADKPWTRLTAADKKECAAVDTMRVQRVVGHKWGVPRW
;
A
#
# COMPACT_ATOMS: atom_id res chain seq x y z
N LEU A 1 -27.63 30.81 -12.48
CA LEU A 1 -28.65 30.82 -11.40
C LEU A 1 -30.08 30.85 -11.97
N SER A 2 -30.40 31.67 -12.97
CA SER A 2 -31.67 31.61 -13.73
C SER A 2 -31.89 30.26 -14.44
N GLU A 3 -30.81 29.58 -14.82
CA GLU A 3 -30.86 28.25 -15.47
C GLU A 3 -31.18 27.09 -14.53
N VAL A 4 -31.05 27.28 -13.20
CA VAL A 4 -31.11 26.17 -12.22
C VAL A 4 -32.49 26.06 -11.58
N TRP A 5 -33.24 27.17 -11.46
CA TRP A 5 -34.61 27.20 -10.93
C TRP A 5 -35.46 28.20 -11.73
N PRO A 6 -36.03 27.78 -12.88
CA PRO A 6 -36.70 28.67 -13.84
C PRO A 6 -37.94 29.41 -13.31
N TRP A 7 -38.54 28.92 -12.23
CA TRP A 7 -39.76 29.47 -11.61
C TRP A 7 -39.48 30.29 -10.33
N ALA A 8 -38.22 30.44 -9.94
CA ALA A 8 -37.87 31.19 -8.73
C ALA A 8 -37.97 32.70 -8.98
N THR A 9 -38.83 33.38 -8.21
CA THR A 9 -38.91 34.85 -8.27
C THR A 9 -37.64 35.49 -7.69
N PRO A 10 -37.24 36.70 -8.13
CA PRO A 10 -36.06 37.39 -7.60
C PRO A 10 -36.10 37.55 -6.07
N LYS A 11 -37.28 37.78 -5.49
CA LYS A 11 -37.49 37.86 -4.04
C LYS A 11 -37.22 36.55 -3.31
N MET A 12 -37.58 35.41 -3.91
CA MET A 12 -37.31 34.08 -3.35
C MET A 12 -35.81 33.75 -3.38
N VAL A 13 -35.14 34.08 -4.48
CA VAL A 13 -33.68 33.90 -4.62
C VAL A 13 -32.94 34.76 -3.58
N GLN A 14 -33.34 36.02 -3.41
CA GLN A 14 -32.75 36.93 -2.43
C GLN A 14 -32.94 36.43 -0.99
N LYS A 15 -34.13 35.91 -0.67
CA LYS A 15 -34.42 35.26 0.62
C LYS A 15 -33.57 34.01 0.85
N LEU A 16 -33.40 33.16 -0.17
CA LEU A 16 -32.59 31.95 -0.09
C LEU A 16 -31.11 32.28 0.15
N ILE A 17 -30.56 33.25 -0.58
CA ILE A 17 -29.19 33.74 -0.39
C ILE A 17 -29.02 34.27 1.04
N LEU A 18 -29.98 35.07 1.53
CA LEU A 18 -29.95 35.60 2.90
C LEU A 18 -29.93 34.50 3.96
N VAL A 19 -30.76 33.46 3.78
CA VAL A 19 -30.82 32.30 4.69
C VAL A 19 -29.51 31.50 4.65
N LEU A 20 -28.98 31.23 3.47
CA LEU A 20 -27.69 30.52 3.30
C LEU A 20 -26.55 31.31 3.93
N PHE A 21 -26.49 32.61 3.69
CA PHE A 21 -25.46 33.49 4.25
C PHE A 21 -25.54 33.53 5.78
N ARG A 22 -26.74 33.66 6.35
CA ARG A 22 -26.96 33.62 7.80
C ARG A 22 -26.50 32.29 8.41
N ARG A 23 -26.75 31.17 7.74
CA ARG A 23 -26.26 29.84 8.16
C ARG A 23 -24.73 29.75 8.09
N ARG A 24 -24.11 30.23 7.01
CA ARG A 24 -22.64 30.25 6.86
C ARG A 24 -21.96 31.10 7.93
N LEU A 25 -22.52 32.26 8.25
CA LEU A 25 -21.99 33.13 9.31
C LEU A 25 -22.11 32.49 10.70
N SER A 26 -23.21 31.79 10.98
CA SER A 26 -23.38 31.09 12.28
C SER A 26 -22.40 29.94 12.50
N GLN A 27 -21.85 29.38 11.41
CA GLN A 27 -20.91 28.27 11.43
C GLN A 27 -19.48 28.72 11.09
N ARG A 28 -19.21 30.03 11.15
CA ARG A 28 -17.90 30.56 10.75
C ARG A 28 -16.84 30.13 11.78
N PRO A 29 -15.83 29.33 11.38
CA PRO A 29 -14.72 28.97 12.25
C PRO A 29 -13.87 30.19 12.61
N THR A 30 -13.18 30.11 13.75
CA THR A 30 -12.28 31.18 14.20
C THR A 30 -11.00 31.21 13.37
N ALA A 31 -10.27 32.33 13.39
CA ALA A 31 -9.00 32.43 12.67
C ALA A 31 -7.97 31.40 13.19
N GLU A 32 -7.91 31.20 14.51
CA GLU A 32 -7.01 30.23 15.15
C GLU A 32 -7.30 28.78 14.73
N GLU A 33 -8.58 28.39 14.61
CA GLU A 33 -8.96 27.07 14.09
C GLU A 33 -8.52 26.86 12.64
N LEU A 34 -8.56 27.92 11.83
CA LEU A 34 -8.08 27.87 10.44
C LEU A 34 -6.55 27.78 10.36
N GLU A 35 -5.83 28.39 11.29
CA GLU A 35 -4.37 28.27 11.41
C GLU A 35 -3.96 26.85 11.83
N GLN A 36 -4.65 26.27 12.81
CA GLN A 36 -4.43 24.88 13.24
C GLN A 36 -4.66 23.89 12.09
N ARG A 37 -5.64 24.18 11.22
CA ARG A 37 -5.92 23.38 10.01
C ARG A 37 -5.00 23.70 8.84
N ASN A 38 -4.02 24.59 9.01
CA ASN A 38 -3.09 25.04 7.97
C ASN A 38 -3.79 25.71 6.77
N ILE A 39 -5.01 26.23 6.95
CA ILE A 39 -5.78 26.94 5.92
C ILE A 39 -5.35 28.41 5.89
N LEU A 40 -5.22 29.00 7.07
CA LEU A 40 -4.62 30.33 7.22
C LEU A 40 -3.16 30.13 7.64
N LYS A 41 -2.21 30.73 6.92
CA LYS A 41 -0.81 30.73 7.31
C LYS A 41 -0.45 32.10 7.89
N PRO A 42 -0.08 32.18 9.18
CA PRO A 42 0.27 33.46 9.82
C PRO A 42 1.67 33.96 9.41
N ARG A 43 2.48 33.11 8.75
CA ARG A 43 3.91 33.36 8.46
C ARG A 43 4.17 33.97 7.08
N ASN A 44 5.21 34.79 7.02
CA ASN A 44 5.76 35.33 5.77
C ASN A 44 6.27 34.19 4.86
N GLU A 45 6.02 34.28 3.56
CA GLU A 45 6.45 33.28 2.58
C GLU A 45 7.97 33.04 2.59
N GLN A 46 8.76 34.06 2.92
CA GLN A 46 10.22 33.96 3.03
C GLN A 46 10.67 33.07 4.18
N GLU A 47 10.05 33.22 5.36
CA GLU A 47 10.35 32.35 6.52
C GLU A 47 9.97 30.90 6.23
N GLU A 48 8.82 30.65 5.58
CA GLU A 48 8.41 29.30 5.21
C GLU A 48 9.41 28.65 4.24
N GLN A 49 9.96 29.43 3.30
CA GLN A 49 10.99 28.93 2.40
C GLN A 49 12.30 28.62 3.12
N GLU A 50 12.71 29.46 4.06
CA GLU A 50 13.92 29.22 4.86
C GLU A 50 13.78 27.97 5.73
N GLU A 51 12.64 27.81 6.41
CA GLU A 51 12.34 26.61 7.19
C GLU A 51 12.34 25.35 6.32
N LYS A 52 11.71 25.41 5.14
CA LYS A 52 11.74 24.29 4.18
C LYS A 52 13.17 23.95 3.76
N ARG A 53 14.01 24.96 3.51
CA ARG A 53 15.43 24.76 3.16
C ARG A 53 16.19 24.13 4.31
N GLU A 54 15.98 24.59 5.54
CA GLU A 54 16.62 24.04 6.72
C GLU A 54 16.19 22.59 6.99
N ILE A 55 14.89 22.30 6.92
CA ILE A 55 14.34 20.96 7.05
C ILE A 55 14.93 20.03 6.00
N LYS A 56 14.99 20.48 4.72
CA LYS A 56 15.58 19.71 3.63
C LYS A 56 17.06 19.44 3.86
N ARG A 57 17.83 20.44 4.31
CA ARG A 57 19.25 20.29 4.66
C ARG A 57 19.44 19.29 5.82
N ARG A 58 18.65 19.41 6.89
CA ARG A 58 18.70 18.50 8.05
C ARG A 58 18.33 17.08 7.66
N LEU A 59 17.30 16.90 6.84
CA LEU A 59 16.88 15.60 6.33
C LEU A 59 17.97 14.95 5.47
N THR A 60 18.56 15.70 4.55
CA THR A 60 19.64 15.21 3.66
C THR A 60 20.81 14.67 4.49
N ARG A 61 21.23 15.40 5.53
CA ARG A 61 22.29 14.95 6.45
C ARG A 61 21.91 13.69 7.23
N LYS A 62 20.66 13.57 7.69
CA LYS A 62 20.18 12.37 8.39
C LYS A 62 20.14 11.14 7.48
N LEU A 63 19.70 11.33 6.23
CA LEU A 63 19.64 10.24 5.25
C LEU A 63 21.03 9.77 4.83
N SER A 64 22.01 10.67 4.73
CA SER A 64 23.40 10.29 4.41
C SER A 64 24.10 9.54 5.54
N GLN A 65 23.66 9.71 6.79
CA GLN A 65 24.18 9.02 7.97
C GLN A 65 23.28 7.86 8.41
N ARG A 66 22.45 7.36 7.49
CA ARG A 66 21.53 6.26 7.80
C ARG A 66 22.34 4.97 8.00
N PRO A 67 22.15 4.25 9.12
CA PRO A 67 22.86 3.00 9.38
C PRO A 67 22.45 1.92 8.37
N THR A 68 23.34 0.95 8.17
CA THR A 68 23.10 -0.20 7.29
C THR A 68 22.14 -1.20 7.94
N VAL A 69 21.59 -2.12 7.15
CA VAL A 69 20.66 -3.14 7.66
C VAL A 69 21.39 -4.11 8.58
N GLU A 70 22.64 -4.43 8.24
CA GLU A 70 23.55 -5.27 9.02
C GLU A 70 23.78 -4.69 10.41
N GLU A 71 24.12 -3.40 10.50
CA GLU A 71 24.30 -2.68 11.78
C GLU A 71 23.04 -2.72 12.65
N LEU A 72 21.85 -2.61 12.05
CA LEU A 72 20.59 -2.67 12.79
C LEU A 72 20.26 -4.08 13.32
N ARG A 73 20.75 -5.14 12.65
CA ARG A 73 20.64 -6.52 13.13
C ARG A 73 21.62 -6.78 14.26
N GLU A 74 22.85 -6.28 14.17
CA GLU A 74 23.86 -6.34 15.23
C GLU A 74 23.42 -5.58 16.49
N ALA A 75 22.81 -4.41 16.32
CA ALA A 75 22.22 -3.62 17.38
C ALA A 75 20.93 -4.23 17.98
N LYS A 76 20.47 -5.39 17.48
CA LYS A 76 19.21 -6.07 17.86
C LYS A 76 17.99 -5.14 17.77
N ILE A 77 17.97 -4.24 16.79
CA ILE A 77 16.81 -3.40 16.48
C ILE A 77 15.90 -4.15 15.50
N LEU A 78 16.49 -4.79 14.48
CA LEU A 78 15.79 -5.69 13.56
C LEU A 78 15.84 -7.13 14.10
N ILE A 79 14.93 -7.46 15.01
CA ILE A 79 14.92 -8.75 15.73
C ILE A 79 14.13 -9.81 14.96
N ARG A 80 13.02 -9.45 14.30
CA ARG A 80 12.15 -10.43 13.64
C ARG A 80 12.46 -10.52 12.15
N PHE A 81 12.26 -11.70 11.60
CA PHE A 81 12.41 -12.00 10.18
C PHE A 81 11.54 -11.11 9.27
N SER A 82 10.41 -10.60 9.78
CA SER A 82 9.48 -9.75 9.02
C SER A 82 9.82 -8.25 9.02
N ASP A 83 10.69 -7.77 9.91
CA ASP A 83 10.86 -6.32 10.13
C ASP A 83 11.60 -5.62 8.97
N TYR A 84 12.30 -6.39 8.13
CA TYR A 84 12.90 -5.91 6.89
C TYR A 84 12.80 -7.00 5.81
N VAL A 85 12.20 -6.66 4.67
CA VAL A 85 12.11 -7.52 3.48
C VAL A 85 12.59 -6.72 2.30
N GLU A 86 13.60 -7.23 1.60
CA GLU A 86 14.09 -6.64 0.37
C GLU A 86 13.05 -6.82 -0.74
N VAL A 87 12.66 -5.72 -1.37
CA VAL A 87 11.79 -5.73 -2.54
C VAL A 87 12.68 -5.67 -3.77
N ALA A 88 12.72 -6.76 -4.52
CA ALA A 88 13.37 -6.82 -5.83
C ALA A 88 12.31 -6.82 -6.92
N ASP A 89 12.59 -6.16 -8.04
CA ASP A 89 11.71 -6.18 -9.19
C ASP A 89 11.63 -7.60 -9.77
N ALA A 90 10.41 -8.07 -10.00
CA ALA A 90 10.19 -9.33 -10.69
C ALA A 90 10.46 -9.17 -12.19
N GLN A 91 11.09 -10.17 -12.80
CA GLN A 91 11.21 -10.20 -14.26
C GLN A 91 9.83 -10.31 -14.90
N ASP A 92 9.56 -9.41 -15.85
CA ASP A 92 8.32 -9.38 -16.63
C ASP A 92 8.51 -10.20 -17.91
N TYR A 93 8.29 -11.50 -17.80
CA TYR A 93 8.28 -12.41 -18.95
C TYR A 93 6.98 -13.23 -18.96
N ASP A 94 6.61 -13.71 -20.15
CA ASP A 94 5.42 -14.53 -20.31
C ASP A 94 5.60 -15.88 -19.58
N ARG A 95 4.89 -16.02 -18.46
CA ARG A 95 4.85 -17.22 -17.61
C ARG A 95 3.79 -18.24 -18.06
N ARG A 96 3.17 -18.02 -19.22
CA ARG A 96 2.19 -18.96 -19.79
C ARG A 96 2.91 -20.21 -20.26
N ALA A 97 2.74 -21.28 -19.51
CA ALA A 97 3.05 -22.64 -19.93
C ALA A 97 1.76 -23.38 -20.30
N ASP A 98 1.85 -24.28 -21.29
CA ASP A 98 0.76 -25.21 -21.58
C ASP A 98 0.52 -26.10 -20.37
N LYS A 99 -0.75 -26.44 -20.13
CA LYS A 99 -1.18 -27.27 -19.00
C LYS A 99 -1.61 -28.62 -19.56
N PRO A 100 -0.69 -29.53 -19.91
CA PRO A 100 -1.02 -30.76 -20.64
C PRO A 100 -1.99 -31.64 -19.86
N TRP A 101 -2.00 -31.54 -18.53
CA TRP A 101 -2.94 -32.26 -17.67
C TRP A 101 -4.42 -31.91 -17.88
N THR A 102 -4.70 -30.75 -18.48
CA THR A 102 -6.08 -30.32 -18.77
C THR A 102 -6.70 -31.11 -19.93
N ARG A 103 -5.88 -31.81 -20.73
CA ARG A 103 -6.33 -32.61 -21.88
C ARG A 103 -6.43 -34.12 -21.60
N LEU A 104 -6.18 -34.55 -20.36
CA LEU A 104 -6.19 -35.98 -19.98
C LEU A 104 -7.61 -36.53 -19.86
N THR A 105 -7.90 -37.59 -20.61
CA THR A 105 -9.17 -38.33 -20.54
C THR A 105 -9.18 -39.32 -19.37
N ALA A 106 -10.36 -39.90 -19.07
CA ALA A 106 -10.49 -40.92 -18.03
C ALA A 106 -9.73 -42.22 -18.37
N ALA A 107 -9.46 -42.49 -19.64
CA ALA A 107 -8.62 -43.61 -20.06
C ALA A 107 -7.14 -43.32 -19.81
N ASP A 108 -6.64 -42.14 -20.20
CA ASP A 108 -5.26 -41.72 -19.98
C ASP A 108 -4.90 -41.70 -18.48
N LYS A 109 -5.86 -41.31 -17.62
CA LYS A 109 -5.69 -41.35 -16.15
C LYS A 109 -5.55 -42.77 -15.60
N LYS A 110 -6.27 -43.74 -16.18
CA LYS A 110 -6.17 -45.16 -15.80
C LYS A 110 -4.85 -45.77 -16.30
N GLU A 111 -4.37 -45.33 -17.45
CA GLU A 111 -3.10 -45.77 -18.03
C GLU A 111 -1.90 -45.23 -17.22
N CYS A 112 -1.93 -43.97 -16.77
CA CYS A 112 -0.92 -43.45 -15.82
C CYS A 112 -0.90 -44.22 -14.48
N ALA A 113 -2.05 -44.67 -13.98
CA ALA A 113 -2.12 -45.47 -12.75
C ALA A 113 -1.44 -46.85 -12.89
N ALA A 114 -1.37 -47.41 -14.11
CA ALA A 114 -0.62 -48.63 -14.37
C ALA A 114 0.90 -48.42 -14.22
N VAL A 115 1.42 -47.23 -14.56
CA VAL A 115 2.84 -46.88 -14.40
C VAL A 115 3.24 -46.74 -12.91
N ASP A 116 2.30 -46.33 -12.05
CA ASP A 116 2.53 -46.29 -10.59
C ASP A 116 2.67 -47.70 -9.98
N THR A 117 2.01 -48.73 -10.55
CA THR A 117 2.19 -50.12 -10.10
C THR A 117 3.60 -50.65 -10.40
N MET A 118 4.28 -50.13 -11.42
CA MET A 118 5.69 -50.45 -11.71
C MET A 118 6.68 -49.74 -10.76
N ARG A 119 6.27 -48.64 -10.08
CA ARG A 119 7.13 -47.93 -9.11
C ARG A 119 7.27 -48.68 -7.79
N VAL A 120 6.26 -49.46 -7.41
CA VAL A 120 6.25 -50.25 -6.16
C VAL A 120 7.21 -51.45 -6.21
N GLN A 121 7.64 -51.89 -7.40
CA GLN A 121 8.63 -52.98 -7.53
C GLN A 121 10.09 -52.51 -7.53
N ARG A 122 10.37 -51.19 -7.60
CA ARG A 122 11.75 -50.65 -7.61
C ARG A 122 12.16 -49.95 -6.31
N VAL A 123 11.26 -49.78 -5.35
CA VAL A 123 11.58 -49.24 -4.01
C VAL A 123 11.56 -50.34 -2.95
N VAL A 124 12.14 -51.50 -3.26
CA VAL A 124 12.57 -52.48 -2.25
C VAL A 124 14.09 -52.42 -2.20
N GLY A 125 14.64 -51.39 -1.55
CA GLY A 125 16.09 -51.18 -1.64
C GLY A 125 16.72 -50.12 -0.77
N HIS A 126 16.04 -49.55 0.24
CA HIS A 126 16.73 -48.79 1.29
C HIS A 126 16.14 -49.19 2.64
N LYS A 127 16.80 -50.17 3.25
CA LYS A 127 16.58 -50.61 4.62
C LYS A 127 17.03 -49.46 5.54
N TRP A 128 16.17 -48.49 5.79
CA TRP A 128 16.40 -47.51 6.85
C TRP A 128 16.39 -48.27 8.18
N GLY A 129 17.59 -48.49 8.72
CA GLY A 129 17.76 -49.04 10.06
C GLY A 129 17.13 -48.08 11.06
N VAL A 130 15.98 -48.47 11.60
CA VAL A 130 15.33 -47.75 12.69
C VAL A 130 16.10 -48.10 13.98
N PRO A 131 16.70 -47.13 14.70
CA PRO A 131 17.21 -47.39 16.03
C PRO A 131 16.01 -47.66 16.95
N ARG A 132 16.02 -48.82 17.59
CA ARG A 132 15.09 -49.15 18.67
C ARG A 132 15.47 -48.29 19.88
N TRP A 133 14.59 -47.36 20.23
CA TRP A 133 14.53 -46.78 21.58
C TRP A 133 13.75 -47.74 22.48
#